data_AF-A0A4Y7QAT6-F1
#
_entry.id   AF-A0A4Y7QAT6-F1
#
_cell.length_a   1.000
_cell.length_b   1.000
_cell.length_c   1.000
_cell.angle_alpha   90.00
_cell.angle_beta   90.00
_cell.angle_gamma   90.00
#
_symmetry.space_group_name_H-M   'P 1'
#
loop_
_entity.id
_entity.type
_entity.pdbx_description
1 polymer ?
#
loop_
_entity_poly.entity_id
_entity_poly.type
_entity_poly.pdbx_seq_one_letter_code
_entity_poly.pdbx_strand_id
1 'polypeptide(L)'
;MQPLLSLNESTLVFLPPHTIGSDLPKVAQVSVYAEGRGSLVESIASYFHVQRQISDLVMRVVCAHQVQPLRTPVNFEGNGYTVVANTKQWVYGETLRLKWGDEVVEPCQEKWTFTFVRKDPIQAAQ
;
A
#
# COMPACT_ATOMS: atom_id res chain seq x y z
N MET A 1 8.57 -14.06 1.63
CA MET A 1 9.38 -12.87 1.33
C MET A 1 8.39 -11.77 0.97
N GLN A 2 8.30 -10.67 1.73
CA GLN A 2 7.37 -9.57 1.40
C GLN A 2 8.02 -8.63 0.38
N PRO A 3 7.25 -8.12 -0.61
CA PRO A 3 7.80 -7.22 -1.62
C PRO A 3 8.21 -5.91 -0.97
N LEU A 4 9.38 -5.38 -1.35
CA LEU A 4 9.78 -4.03 -0.99
C LEU A 4 9.11 -3.07 -1.97
N LEU A 5 8.23 -2.20 -1.46
CA LEU A 5 7.53 -1.23 -2.28
C LEU A 5 8.42 -0.01 -2.50
N SER A 6 8.57 0.39 -3.75
CA SER A 6 9.30 1.60 -4.13
C SER A 6 8.42 2.83 -3.96
N LEU A 7 9.07 3.97 -3.77
CA LEU A 7 8.41 5.26 -3.72
C LEU A 7 8.08 5.75 -5.14
N ASN A 8 6.93 6.40 -5.28
CA ASN A 8 6.38 6.96 -6.53
C ASN A 8 6.15 5.93 -7.64
N GLU A 9 6.07 4.64 -7.28
CA GLU A 9 5.76 3.56 -8.20
C GLU A 9 4.41 2.93 -7.86
N SER A 10 3.79 2.33 -8.87
CA SER A 10 2.61 1.48 -8.71
C SER A 10 3.00 0.04 -8.94
N THR A 11 2.74 -0.82 -7.96
CA THR A 11 3.10 -2.23 -7.97
C THR A 11 1.83 -3.07 -7.88
N LEU A 12 1.80 -4.17 -8.63
CA LEU A 12 0.79 -5.22 -8.46
C LEU A 12 1.25 -6.15 -7.35
N VAL A 13 0.46 -6.25 -6.28
CA VAL A 13 0.73 -7.16 -5.16
C VAL A 13 -0.22 -8.34 -5.22
N PHE A 14 0.34 -9.53 -5.14
CA PHE A 14 -0.42 -10.78 -5.07
C PHE A 14 -0.76 -11.06 -3.61
N LEU A 15 -2.03 -11.29 -3.35
CA LEU A 15 -2.59 -11.40 -2.01
C LEU A 15 -2.89 -12.87 -1.72
N PRO A 16 -2.58 -13.34 -0.50
CA PRO A 16 -2.88 -14.71 -0.12
C PRO A 16 -4.41 -14.93 -0.13
N PRO A 17 -4.87 -16.16 -0.45
CA PRO A 17 -6.28 -16.49 -0.38
C PRO A 17 -6.79 -16.38 1.07
N HIS A 18 -7.98 -15.78 1.24
CA HIS A 18 -8.58 -15.50 2.57
C HIS A 18 -9.26 -16.71 3.20
N THR A 19 -9.72 -17.64 2.37
CA THR A 19 -10.40 -18.86 2.79
C THR A 19 -9.77 -20.06 2.09
N ILE A 20 -9.54 -21.12 2.86
CA ILE A 20 -9.12 -22.41 2.31
C ILE A 20 -10.31 -22.94 1.50
N GLY A 21 -10.24 -22.85 0.17
CA GLY A 21 -11.07 -23.67 -0.73
C GLY A 21 -12.12 -22.99 -1.61
N SER A 22 -12.17 -21.65 -1.76
CA SER A 22 -13.17 -21.06 -2.69
C SER A 22 -12.81 -19.77 -3.42
N ASP A 23 -11.80 -18.99 -2.99
CA ASP A 23 -11.46 -17.73 -3.66
C ASP A 23 -10.22 -17.89 -4.54
N LEU A 24 -10.31 -17.44 -5.79
CA LEU A 24 -9.14 -17.28 -6.66
C LEU A 24 -8.13 -16.31 -6.02
N PRO A 25 -6.81 -16.50 -6.24
CA PRO A 25 -5.82 -15.56 -5.74
C PRO A 25 -6.12 -14.14 -6.25
N LYS A 26 -5.99 -13.15 -5.39
CA LYS A 26 -6.33 -11.77 -5.72
C LYS A 26 -5.08 -10.92 -5.94
N VAL A 27 -5.18 -9.94 -6.85
CA VAL A 27 -4.14 -8.95 -7.10
C VAL A 27 -4.68 -7.57 -6.82
N ALA A 28 -3.94 -6.75 -6.07
CA ALA A 28 -4.25 -5.34 -5.91
C ALA A 28 -3.17 -4.47 -6.55
N GLN A 29 -3.57 -3.35 -7.13
CA GLN A 29 -2.62 -2.28 -7.44
C GLN A 29 -2.41 -1.42 -6.19
N VAL A 30 -1.14 -1.23 -5.85
CA VAL A 30 -0.69 -0.44 -4.70
C VAL A 30 0.28 0.61 -5.20
N SER A 31 0.05 1.87 -4.83
CA SER A 31 0.96 2.96 -5.11
C SER A 31 1.41 3.59 -3.79
N VAL A 32 2.72 3.84 -3.64
CA VAL A 32 3.27 4.54 -2.48
C VAL A 32 3.87 5.85 -2.95
N TYR A 33 3.46 6.97 -2.39
CA TYR A 33 3.99 8.30 -2.71
C TYR A 33 4.62 8.91 -1.47
N ALA A 34 5.60 9.80 -1.66
CA ALA A 34 5.99 10.71 -0.60
C ALA A 34 5.35 12.07 -0.82
N GLU A 35 4.81 12.63 0.25
CA GLU A 35 4.37 14.00 0.32
C GLU A 35 5.07 14.66 1.50
N GLY A 36 5.51 15.90 1.37
CA GLY A 36 6.24 16.55 2.44
C GLY A 36 6.41 18.04 2.22
N ARG A 37 6.38 18.79 3.31
CA ARG A 37 6.76 20.19 3.37
C ARG A 37 8.27 20.25 3.61
N GLY A 38 9.09 19.97 2.59
CA GLY A 38 10.54 19.91 2.74
C GLY A 38 11.26 19.52 1.45
N SER A 39 12.56 19.23 1.54
CA SER A 39 13.31 18.73 0.40
C SER A 39 12.86 17.31 0.05
N LEU A 40 12.44 17.10 -1.20
CA LEU A 40 12.05 15.79 -1.74
C LEU A 40 13.14 14.73 -1.48
N VAL A 41 14.41 15.13 -1.52
CA VAL A 41 15.56 14.25 -1.26
C VAL A 41 15.53 13.68 0.15
N GLU A 42 15.21 14.50 1.16
CA GLU A 42 15.19 14.04 2.54
C GLU A 42 13.98 13.16 2.84
N SER A 43 12.84 13.43 2.20
CA SER A 43 11.65 12.55 2.28
C SER A 43 11.95 11.18 1.68
N ILE A 44 12.63 11.13 0.54
CA ILE A 44 13.10 9.88 -0.09
C ILE A 44 14.06 9.14 0.84
N ALA A 45 15.07 9.83 1.39
CA ALA A 45 16.03 9.22 2.30
C ALA A 45 15.36 8.66 3.57
N SER A 46 14.41 9.40 4.13
CA SER A 46 13.63 8.98 5.30
C SER A 46 12.78 7.74 4.97
N TYR A 47 12.15 7.72 3.80
CA TYR A 47 11.40 6.56 3.33
C TYR A 47 12.28 5.31 3.26
N PHE A 48 13.49 5.40 2.69
CA PHE A 48 14.39 4.24 2.58
C PHE A 48 14.77 3.64 3.94
N HIS A 49 14.86 4.46 5.00
CA HIS A 49 15.13 3.95 6.35
C HIS A 49 13.97 3.11 6.92
N VAL A 50 12.73 3.40 6.52
CA VAL A 50 11.52 2.74 7.02
C VAL A 50 10.78 1.92 5.95
N GLN A 51 11.37 1.77 4.77
CA GLN A 51 10.73 1.15 3.60
C GLN A 51 10.16 -0.23 3.90
N ARG A 52 10.91 -1.05 4.66
CA ARG A 52 10.44 -2.37 5.08
C ARG A 52 9.20 -2.28 5.97
N GLN A 53 9.21 -1.38 6.96
CA GLN A 53 8.08 -1.19 7.87
C GLN A 53 6.84 -0.71 7.11
N ILE A 54 7.02 0.21 6.15
CA ILE A 54 5.93 0.70 5.30
C ILE A 54 5.42 -0.43 4.40
N SER A 55 6.30 -1.20 3.77
CA SER A 55 5.90 -2.33 2.92
C SER A 55 5.10 -3.36 3.72
N ASP A 56 5.52 -3.66 4.94
CA ASP A 56 4.81 -4.58 5.84
C ASP A 56 3.44 -4.03 6.26
N LEU A 57 3.37 -2.74 6.60
CA LEU A 57 2.12 -2.04 6.91
C LEU A 57 1.16 -2.10 5.73
N VAL A 58 1.63 -1.75 4.53
CA VAL A 58 0.84 -1.75 3.31
C VAL A 58 0.24 -3.13 3.06
N MET A 59 1.06 -4.19 3.12
CA MET A 59 0.57 -5.55 2.93
C MET A 59 -0.47 -5.95 3.97
N ARG A 60 -0.29 -5.59 5.24
CA ARG A 60 -1.26 -5.87 6.31
C ARG A 60 -2.58 -5.15 6.07
N VAL A 61 -2.54 -3.88 5.70
CA VAL A 61 -3.74 -3.07 5.44
C VAL A 61 -4.53 -3.64 4.25
N VAL A 62 -3.84 -3.93 3.15
CA VAL A 62 -4.47 -4.48 1.94
C VAL A 62 -5.06 -5.86 2.22
N CYS A 63 -4.33 -6.76 2.89
CA CYS A 63 -4.85 -8.08 3.26
C CYS A 63 -6.03 -7.98 4.24
N ALA A 64 -5.95 -7.12 5.26
CA ALA A 64 -7.02 -6.95 6.24
C ALA A 64 -8.31 -6.42 5.60
N HIS A 65 -8.19 -5.49 4.65
CA HIS A 65 -9.34 -4.94 3.94
C HIS A 65 -10.14 -6.01 3.16
N GLN A 66 -9.47 -7.06 2.68
CA GLN A 66 -10.14 -8.14 1.95
C GLN A 66 -11.04 -8.99 2.85
N VAL A 67 -10.70 -9.11 4.15
CA VAL A 67 -11.53 -9.80 5.14
C VAL A 67 -12.62 -8.87 5.64
N GLN A 68 -12.26 -7.62 5.93
CA GLN A 68 -13.16 -6.60 6.46
C GLN A 68 -12.85 -5.25 5.83
N PRO A 69 -13.72 -4.73 4.94
CA PRO A 69 -13.49 -3.45 4.28
C PRO A 69 -13.23 -2.32 5.30
N LEU A 70 -12.05 -1.73 5.19
CA LEU A 70 -11.63 -0.59 6.01
C LEU A 70 -12.25 0.71 5.47
N ARG A 71 -12.66 1.61 6.37
CA ARG A 71 -13.08 2.96 5.98
C ARG A 71 -11.86 3.82 5.69
N THR A 72 -11.77 4.38 4.48
CA THR A 72 -10.68 5.27 4.07
C THR A 72 -11.12 6.75 4.06
N PRO A 73 -10.21 7.71 4.32
CA PRO A 73 -8.78 7.54 4.60
C PRO A 73 -8.49 6.89 5.96
N VAL A 74 -7.41 6.12 6.04
CA VAL A 74 -6.86 5.62 7.32
C VAL A 74 -5.48 6.21 7.55
N ASN A 75 -5.23 6.75 8.74
CA ASN A 75 -3.95 7.34 9.11
C ASN A 75 -3.18 6.39 10.03
N PHE A 76 -1.90 6.18 9.73
CA PHE A 76 -0.97 5.40 10.55
C PHE A 76 0.16 6.30 11.03
N GLU A 77 0.34 6.32 12.34
CA GLU A 77 1.35 7.13 13.00
C GLU A 77 2.61 6.29 13.24
N GLY A 78 3.72 6.70 12.62
CA GLY A 78 5.05 6.15 12.85
C GLY A 78 5.93 7.09 13.69
N ASN A 79 7.10 6.58 14.07
CA ASN A 79 8.12 7.42 14.70
C ASN A 79 8.78 8.31 13.63
N GLY A 80 8.48 9.61 13.64
CA GLY A 80 9.01 10.57 12.66
C GLY A 80 8.31 10.57 11.30
N TYR A 81 7.19 9.85 11.14
CA TYR A 81 6.41 9.87 9.90
C TYR A 81 4.93 9.55 10.13
N THR A 82 4.10 9.85 9.14
CA THR A 82 2.73 9.35 9.01
C THR A 82 2.54 8.67 7.66
N VAL A 83 1.62 7.72 7.58
CA VAL A 83 1.18 7.12 6.32
C VAL A 83 -0.33 7.25 6.22
N VAL A 84 -0.82 7.87 5.15
CA VAL A 84 -2.25 7.99 4.86
C VAL A 84 -2.61 6.97 3.77
N ALA A 85 -3.48 6.03 4.10
CA ALA A 85 -3.97 5.02 3.16
C ALA A 85 -5.34 5.42 2.62
N ASN A 86 -5.49 5.40 1.31
CA ASN A 86 -6.73 5.66 0.58
C ASN A 86 -7.01 4.54 -0.42
N THR A 87 -8.29 4.26 -0.64
CA THR A 87 -8.73 3.41 -1.75
C THR A 87 -9.56 4.18 -2.75
N LYS A 88 -9.54 3.68 -4.00
CA LYS A 88 -10.45 4.08 -5.07
C LYS A 88 -10.80 2.85 -5.88
N GLN A 89 -11.97 2.85 -6.52
CA GLN A 89 -12.32 1.81 -7.48
C GLN A 89 -11.24 1.70 -8.58
N TRP A 90 -10.87 0.47 -8.91
CA TRP A 90 -9.88 0.12 -9.91
C TRP A 90 -10.55 -0.30 -11.22
N VAL A 91 -11.22 0.65 -11.87
CA VAL A 91 -11.97 0.42 -13.13
C VAL A 91 -11.11 -0.25 -14.21
N TYR A 92 -9.84 0.13 -14.32
CA TYR A 92 -8.93 -0.51 -15.28
C TYR A 92 -8.62 -1.98 -14.91
N GLY A 93 -8.51 -2.28 -13.62
CA GLY A 93 -8.28 -3.62 -13.10
C GLY A 93 -9.33 -4.61 -13.57
N GLU A 94 -10.59 -4.20 -13.63
CA GLU A 94 -11.71 -5.04 -14.10
C GLU A 94 -11.52 -5.58 -15.53
N THR A 95 -10.69 -4.93 -16.34
CA THR A 95 -10.38 -5.35 -17.71
C THR A 95 -9.17 -6.28 -17.82
N LEU A 96 -8.39 -6.41 -16.74
CA LEU A 96 -7.15 -7.17 -16.75
C LEU A 96 -7.41 -8.67 -16.63
N ARG A 97 -6.81 -9.43 -17.54
CA ARG A 97 -6.71 -10.89 -17.42
C ARG A 97 -5.33 -11.23 -16.90
N LEU A 98 -5.23 -11.41 -15.58
CA LEU A 98 -3.96 -11.66 -14.90
C LEU A 98 -3.76 -13.17 -14.68
N LYS A 99 -2.50 -13.58 -14.73
CA LYS A 99 -2.08 -14.95 -14.41
C LYS A 99 -0.78 -14.95 -13.62
N TRP A 100 -0.61 -15.95 -12.76
CA TRP A 100 0.65 -16.27 -12.09
C TRP A 100 1.08 -17.69 -12.48
N GLY A 101 2.00 -17.78 -13.45
CA GLY A 101 2.23 -19.05 -14.13
C GLY A 101 0.97 -19.51 -14.85
N ASP A 102 0.48 -20.70 -14.49
CA ASP A 102 -0.74 -21.29 -15.04
C ASP A 102 -2.01 -20.91 -14.26
N GLU A 103 -1.87 -20.29 -13.09
CA GLU A 103 -3.00 -19.92 -12.23
C GLU A 103 -3.63 -18.59 -12.69
N VAL A 104 -4.95 -18.58 -12.82
CA VAL A 104 -5.71 -17.33 -13.06
C VAL A 104 -5.84 -16.60 -11.74
N VAL A 105 -5.58 -15.29 -11.75
CA VAL A 105 -5.72 -14.43 -10.58
C VAL A 105 -6.71 -13.31 -10.87
N GLU A 106 -7.48 -12.94 -9.86
CA GLU A 106 -8.52 -11.93 -10.00
C GLU A 106 -8.02 -10.55 -9.53
N PRO A 107 -8.28 -9.49 -10.29
CA PRO A 107 -8.02 -8.14 -9.81
C PRO A 107 -8.99 -7.81 -8.66
N CYS A 108 -8.49 -7.12 -7.63
CA CYS A 108 -9.32 -6.50 -6.61
C CYS A 108 -10.17 -5.38 -7.24
N GLN A 109 -11.32 -5.11 -6.64
CA GLN A 109 -12.20 -4.01 -7.07
C GLN A 109 -11.59 -2.63 -6.80
N GLU A 110 -10.68 -2.53 -5.83
CA GLU A 110 -10.07 -1.29 -5.40
C GLU A 110 -8.56 -1.30 -5.61
N LYS A 111 -8.02 -0.11 -5.89
CA LYS A 111 -6.60 0.18 -5.87
C LYS A 111 -6.27 1.06 -4.67
N TRP A 112 -5.04 0.90 -4.19
CA TRP A 112 -4.57 1.58 -3.00
C TRP A 112 -3.58 2.68 -3.32
N THR A 113 -3.66 3.74 -2.53
CA THR A 113 -2.68 4.83 -2.51
C THR A 113 -2.25 5.06 -1.08
N PHE A 114 -0.95 4.94 -0.82
CA PHE A 114 -0.34 5.21 0.46
C PHE A 114 0.54 6.44 0.34
N THR A 115 0.25 7.47 1.12
CA THR A 115 1.03 8.70 1.13
C THR A 115 1.88 8.74 2.39
N PHE A 116 3.19 8.62 2.23
CA PHE A 116 4.19 8.77 3.28
C PHE A 116 4.49 10.25 3.50
N VAL A 117 4.37 10.71 4.73
CA VAL A 117 4.71 12.08 5.13
C VAL A 117 5.73 12.04 6.26
N ARG A 118 6.87 12.68 6.06
CA ARG A 118 7.85 12.86 7.14
C ARG A 118 7.31 13.88 8.15
N LYS A 119 7.41 13.58 9.44
CA LYS A 119 7.17 14.56 10.49
C LYS A 119 8.43 15.38 10.68
N ASP A 120 8.35 16.69 10.46
CA ASP A 120 9.46 17.56 10.82
C ASP A 120 9.54 17.68 12.35
N PRO A 121 10.76 17.72 12.94
CA PRO A 121 10.95 17.79 14.38
C PRO A 121 10.31 19.03 15.05
N ILE A 122 9.93 20.04 14.27
CA ILE A 122 9.41 21.32 14.75
C ILE A 122 7.96 21.21 15.27
N GLN A 123 7.23 20.13 14.95
CA GLN A 123 5.82 19.97 15.36
C GLN A 123 5.61 19.05 16.59
N ALA A 124 6.66 18.50 17.19
CA ALA A 124 6.53 17.65 18.38
C ALA A 124 6.53 18.44 19.72
N ALA A 125 6.55 19.78 19.66
CA ALA A 125 6.58 20.66 20.82
C ALA A 125 5.48 21.73 20.73
N GLN A 126 4.21 21.30 20.82
CA GLN A 126 3.08 22.15 21.24
C GLN A 126 2.14 21.34 22.13
#